data_AF-A3WZ64-F1
#
_entry.id   AF-A3WZ64-F1
#
_cell.length_a   1.000
_cell.length_b   1.000
_cell.length_c   1.000
_cell.angle_alpha   90.00
_cell.angle_beta   90.00
_cell.angle_gamma   90.00
#
_symmetry.space_group_name_H-M   'P 1'
#
loop_
_entity.id
_entity.type
_entity.pdbx_description
1 polymer ?
#
loop_
_entity_poly.entity_id
_entity_poly.type
_entity_poly.pdbx_seq_one_letter_code
_entity_poly.pdbx_strand_id
1 'polypeptide(L)'
;MSAFKSDFLNILQERGFIHQCSDFAGLDALAAKGEATAYVGYDCTAPSLHIGNYLTMMMLYWLQQSGNKPITLMGGGTTMVGDPSGKDESRAIRSVAEIEANKASIRGVFDKVLRYGSGPNDAVMLDNAEWLTKLNWIETLRDIGRHFSVNRMLTMDSVRLRLEREQEMSFIEFNYMVCQAYDFVELSRRVGCRLQMGGSDQWGNIVNGVDLGRRMGTPQLFALTTPLLTTASGAKMGKTAQGAVWLNADAFSPYDFWQYWRNVEDADVGRFLKLFTILPMSEIAKLAALRDAEINEAKKVLATEATALLHGRDEAEKAADTARTTFEQGSIAESLPTVDIKHDELERGIGVLVAFSERARLVASNGEARRQIKGGGLRVNDVAVADEKMILTPDHLTPEGVIKLSMGKKRHVLLRPA
;
A
#
# COMPACT_ATOMS: atom_id res chain seq x y z
N MET A 1 -19.50 18.81 -17.91
CA MET A 1 -20.74 18.46 -17.17
C MET A 1 -20.43 17.21 -16.37
N SER A 2 -20.84 17.15 -15.10
CA SER A 2 -20.68 15.95 -14.27
C SER A 2 -21.52 14.81 -14.83
N ALA A 3 -21.02 13.57 -14.74
CA ALA A 3 -21.75 12.40 -15.22
C ALA A 3 -22.90 12.01 -14.28
N PHE A 4 -22.75 12.33 -12.99
CA PHE A 4 -23.67 12.00 -11.91
C PHE A 4 -24.14 13.25 -11.16
N LYS A 5 -25.23 13.12 -10.39
CA LYS A 5 -25.74 14.18 -9.50
C LYS A 5 -24.98 14.23 -8.18
N SER A 6 -24.55 13.09 -7.66
CA SER A 6 -23.81 12.98 -6.41
C SER A 6 -22.33 13.28 -6.59
N ASP A 7 -21.74 14.02 -5.65
CA ASP A 7 -20.28 14.21 -5.61
C ASP A 7 -19.55 12.89 -5.45
N PHE A 8 -20.11 11.98 -4.65
CA PHE A 8 -19.55 10.64 -4.41
C PHE A 8 -19.24 9.88 -5.71
N LEU A 9 -20.24 9.68 -6.58
CA LEU A 9 -20.03 8.91 -7.80
C LEU A 9 -19.18 9.65 -8.83
N ASN A 10 -19.28 10.99 -8.89
CA ASN A 10 -18.39 11.78 -9.75
C ASN A 10 -16.93 11.62 -9.33
N ILE A 11 -16.63 11.72 -8.03
CA ILE A 11 -15.27 11.52 -7.50
C ILE A 11 -14.75 10.12 -7.82
N LEU A 12 -15.55 9.08 -7.54
CA LEU A 12 -15.13 7.71 -7.80
C LEU A 12 -14.93 7.44 -9.30
N GLN A 13 -15.79 7.98 -10.17
CA GLN A 13 -15.67 7.85 -11.62
C GLN A 13 -14.41 8.55 -12.14
N GLU A 14 -14.18 9.81 -11.74
CA GLU A 14 -13.06 10.62 -12.22
C GLU A 14 -11.71 10.06 -11.76
N ARG A 15 -11.66 9.51 -10.54
CA ARG A 15 -10.47 8.88 -9.97
C ARG A 15 -10.26 7.44 -10.45
N GLY A 16 -11.27 6.81 -11.09
CA GLY A 16 -11.17 5.47 -11.66
C GLY A 16 -11.40 4.32 -10.67
N PHE A 17 -12.20 4.55 -9.63
CA PHE A 17 -12.59 3.52 -8.66
C PHE A 17 -13.75 2.64 -9.13
N ILE A 18 -14.50 3.03 -10.17
CA ILE A 18 -15.71 2.30 -10.57
C ILE A 18 -15.36 1.20 -11.56
N HIS A 19 -15.58 -0.05 -11.16
CA HIS A 19 -15.57 -1.21 -12.07
C HIS A 19 -16.99 -1.58 -12.50
N GLN A 20 -17.86 -1.90 -11.54
CA GLN A 20 -19.23 -2.31 -11.79
C GLN A 20 -20.16 -1.77 -10.69
N CYS A 21 -21.41 -1.48 -11.04
CA CYS A 21 -22.46 -1.07 -10.10
C CYS A 21 -23.76 -1.80 -10.44
N SER A 22 -24.56 -2.17 -9.44
CA SER A 22 -25.83 -2.84 -9.66
C SER A 22 -26.91 -1.92 -10.24
N ASP A 23 -26.92 -0.66 -9.83
CA ASP A 23 -27.86 0.37 -10.30
C ASP A 23 -27.29 1.76 -10.04
N PHE A 24 -26.74 2.39 -11.08
CA PHE A 24 -26.17 3.73 -10.99
C PHE A 24 -27.22 4.79 -10.65
N ALA A 25 -28.42 4.71 -11.21
CA ALA A 25 -29.42 5.76 -11.05
C ALA A 25 -29.96 5.78 -9.61
N GLY A 26 -30.28 4.60 -9.06
CA GLY A 26 -30.74 4.47 -7.68
C GLY A 26 -29.66 4.84 -6.66
N LEU A 27 -28.41 4.41 -6.89
CA LEU A 27 -27.30 4.76 -6.01
C LEU A 27 -26.97 6.26 -6.06
N ASP A 28 -26.95 6.87 -7.24
CA ASP A 28 -26.69 8.30 -7.41
C ASP A 28 -27.74 9.16 -6.68
N ALA A 29 -29.01 8.79 -6.81
CA ALA A 29 -30.11 9.48 -6.14
C ALA A 29 -30.02 9.36 -4.61
N LEU A 30 -29.52 8.25 -4.08
CA LEU A 30 -29.30 8.06 -2.64
C LEU A 30 -28.11 8.89 -2.14
N ALA A 31 -26.97 8.79 -2.83
CA ALA A 31 -25.74 9.48 -2.46
C ALA A 31 -25.86 11.00 -2.59
N ALA A 32 -26.64 11.50 -3.57
CA ALA A 32 -26.89 12.94 -3.75
C ALA A 32 -27.68 13.57 -2.59
N LYS A 33 -28.38 12.76 -1.78
CA LYS A 33 -29.08 13.20 -0.57
C LYS A 33 -28.24 13.10 0.70
N GLY A 34 -27.02 12.54 0.61
CA GLY A 34 -26.22 12.21 1.81
C GLY A 34 -26.76 11.00 2.59
N GLU A 35 -27.63 10.19 1.97
CA GLU A 35 -28.31 9.06 2.62
C GLU A 35 -27.63 7.71 2.33
N ALA A 36 -26.48 7.69 1.65
CA ALA A 36 -25.77 6.45 1.36
C ALA A 36 -24.96 6.00 2.59
N THR A 37 -25.57 5.15 3.42
CA THR A 37 -24.81 4.35 4.39
C THR A 37 -24.24 3.14 3.68
N ALA A 38 -22.90 3.02 3.64
CA ALA A 38 -22.22 1.96 2.93
C ALA A 38 -21.15 1.26 3.76
N TYR A 39 -20.89 0.00 3.45
CA TYR A 39 -19.84 -0.78 4.11
C TYR A 39 -18.85 -1.44 3.17
N VAL A 40 -17.67 -1.72 3.70
CA VAL A 40 -16.71 -2.69 3.16
C VAL A 40 -16.38 -3.67 4.29
N GLY A 41 -16.36 -4.96 3.98
CA GLY A 41 -15.94 -6.02 4.90
C GLY A 41 -14.44 -6.27 4.88
N TYR A 42 -13.85 -6.51 6.06
CA TYR A 42 -12.43 -6.78 6.23
C TYR A 42 -12.22 -7.97 7.15
N ASP A 43 -11.83 -9.12 6.57
CA ASP A 43 -11.48 -10.31 7.34
C ASP A 43 -10.14 -10.15 8.08
N CYS A 44 -10.13 -10.56 9.34
CA CYS A 44 -9.03 -10.42 10.31
C CYS A 44 -7.96 -11.52 10.15
N THR A 45 -7.55 -11.81 8.90
CA THR A 45 -6.65 -12.94 8.58
C THR A 45 -5.17 -12.72 8.94
N ALA A 46 -4.80 -11.46 9.20
CA ALA A 46 -3.45 -11.00 9.51
C ALA A 46 -3.50 -9.80 10.47
N PRO A 47 -2.41 -9.48 11.19
CA PRO A 47 -2.37 -8.37 12.13
C PRO A 47 -2.40 -6.99 11.47
N SER A 48 -2.37 -6.93 10.14
CA SER A 48 -2.47 -5.69 9.37
C SER A 48 -3.25 -5.94 8.10
N LEU A 49 -3.92 -4.88 7.62
CA LEU A 49 -4.35 -4.79 6.23
C LEU A 49 -3.14 -4.56 5.32
N HIS A 50 -3.31 -4.82 4.03
CA HIS A 50 -2.29 -4.57 3.01
C HIS A 50 -2.80 -3.59 1.94
N ILE A 51 -1.94 -3.19 1.01
CA ILE A 51 -2.24 -2.18 -0.03
C ILE A 51 -3.52 -2.46 -0.86
N GLY A 52 -3.89 -3.73 -1.01
CA GLY A 52 -5.10 -4.12 -1.72
C GLY A 52 -6.37 -3.66 -0.98
N ASN A 53 -6.35 -3.70 0.35
CA ASN A 53 -7.42 -3.16 1.20
C ASN A 53 -7.41 -1.63 1.22
N TYR A 54 -6.28 -0.99 0.93
CA TYR A 54 -6.18 0.46 0.94
C TYR A 54 -7.11 1.09 -0.11
N LEU A 55 -7.26 0.43 -1.27
CA LEU A 55 -8.12 0.91 -2.34
C LEU A 55 -9.59 1.04 -1.89
N THR A 56 -10.14 0.02 -1.22
CA THR A 56 -11.51 0.06 -0.71
C THR A 56 -11.63 0.98 0.52
N MET A 57 -10.57 1.12 1.32
CA MET A 57 -10.51 2.12 2.38
C MET A 57 -10.61 3.55 1.81
N MET A 58 -9.98 3.82 0.67
CA MET A 58 -10.12 5.10 -0.03
C MET A 58 -11.52 5.33 -0.61
N MET A 59 -12.25 4.27 -1.00
CA MET A 59 -13.67 4.42 -1.37
C MET A 59 -14.51 4.87 -0.16
N LEU A 60 -14.26 4.30 1.03
CA LEU A 60 -14.91 4.73 2.27
C LEU A 60 -14.52 6.16 2.65
N TYR A 61 -13.26 6.56 2.42
CA TYR A 61 -12.81 7.94 2.61
C TYR A 61 -13.64 8.91 1.76
N TRP A 62 -13.72 8.68 0.45
CA TRP A 62 -14.47 9.55 -0.46
C TRP A 62 -15.98 9.53 -0.19
N LEU A 63 -16.52 8.39 0.28
CA LEU A 63 -17.89 8.34 0.78
C LEU A 63 -18.10 9.30 1.95
N GLN A 64 -17.19 9.30 2.93
CA GLN A 64 -17.26 10.23 4.07
C GLN A 64 -17.14 11.69 3.64
N GLN A 65 -16.16 12.00 2.78
CA GLN A 65 -15.92 13.38 2.33
C GLN A 65 -17.07 13.93 1.49
N SER A 66 -17.85 13.07 0.84
CA SER A 66 -19.07 13.45 0.09
C SER A 66 -20.33 13.50 0.96
N GLY A 67 -20.19 13.48 2.29
CA GLY A 67 -21.31 13.65 3.23
C GLY A 67 -22.10 12.37 3.54
N ASN A 68 -21.64 11.21 3.05
CA ASN A 68 -22.29 9.92 3.25
C ASN A 68 -21.63 9.14 4.39
N LYS A 69 -22.22 8.02 4.83
CA LYS A 69 -21.79 7.32 6.06
C LYS A 69 -21.03 6.02 5.78
N PRO A 70 -19.72 5.95 6.06
CA PRO A 70 -18.96 4.71 5.92
C PRO A 70 -19.09 3.78 7.12
N ILE A 71 -19.05 2.48 6.84
CA ILE A 71 -18.97 1.39 7.81
C ILE A 71 -17.75 0.54 7.47
N THR A 72 -16.83 0.40 8.42
CA THR A 72 -15.79 -0.62 8.36
C THR A 72 -16.28 -1.85 9.10
N LEU A 73 -16.69 -2.89 8.36
CA LEU A 73 -17.16 -4.13 8.95
C LEU A 73 -15.96 -5.06 9.20
N MET A 74 -15.63 -5.29 10.46
CA MET A 74 -14.67 -6.31 10.85
C MET A 74 -15.31 -7.69 10.69
N GLY A 75 -14.62 -8.56 9.97
CA GLY A 75 -15.08 -9.90 9.67
C GLY A 75 -14.79 -10.91 10.78
N GLY A 76 -15.06 -10.60 12.06
CA GLY A 76 -14.71 -11.50 13.16
C GLY A 76 -15.34 -12.90 13.03
N GLY A 77 -16.60 -12.98 12.59
CA GLY A 77 -17.30 -14.22 12.31
C GLY A 77 -16.92 -14.83 10.96
N THR A 78 -16.84 -14.02 9.90
CA THR A 78 -16.46 -14.51 8.55
C THR A 78 -15.03 -15.03 8.48
N THR A 79 -14.10 -14.48 9.29
CA THR A 79 -12.72 -14.97 9.40
C THR A 79 -12.66 -16.39 9.99
N MET A 80 -13.62 -16.78 10.83
CA MET A 80 -13.71 -18.15 11.36
C MET A 80 -14.14 -19.16 10.27
N VAL A 81 -14.72 -18.68 9.18
CA VAL A 81 -15.20 -19.47 8.03
C VAL A 81 -14.16 -19.50 6.91
N GLY A 82 -13.66 -18.31 6.53
CA GLY A 82 -12.63 -18.10 5.50
C GLY A 82 -13.18 -17.89 4.09
N ASP A 83 -12.86 -16.73 3.48
CA ASP A 83 -13.27 -16.41 2.10
C ASP A 83 -12.49 -17.23 1.04
N PRO A 84 -13.18 -18.02 0.20
CA PRO A 84 -12.56 -18.72 -0.93
C PRO A 84 -12.36 -17.84 -2.17
N SER A 85 -12.92 -16.63 -2.22
CA SER A 85 -12.95 -15.79 -3.42
C SER A 85 -11.54 -15.37 -3.88
N GLY A 86 -11.23 -15.65 -5.15
CA GLY A 86 -9.93 -15.28 -5.75
C GLY A 86 -8.72 -16.04 -5.18
N LYS A 87 -8.94 -17.18 -4.50
CA LYS A 87 -7.90 -18.03 -3.91
C LYS A 87 -7.99 -19.46 -4.40
N ASP A 88 -6.81 -20.06 -4.58
CA ASP A 88 -6.64 -21.45 -5.03
C ASP A 88 -6.58 -22.43 -3.83
N GLU A 89 -6.02 -21.97 -2.71
CA GLU A 89 -5.85 -22.77 -1.49
C GLU A 89 -6.86 -22.39 -0.41
N SER A 90 -7.19 -23.34 0.46
CA SER A 90 -8.04 -23.10 1.61
C SER A 90 -7.40 -22.17 2.63
N ARG A 91 -8.23 -21.42 3.35
CA ARG A 91 -7.74 -20.50 4.39
C ARG A 91 -7.35 -21.29 5.64
N ALA A 92 -6.21 -20.92 6.23
CA ALA A 92 -5.84 -21.41 7.55
C ALA A 92 -6.84 -20.93 8.60
N ILE A 93 -7.40 -21.87 9.36
CA ILE A 93 -8.32 -21.57 10.47
C ILE A 93 -7.51 -20.94 11.61
N ARG A 94 -7.87 -19.70 11.97
CA ARG A 94 -7.24 -18.95 13.06
C ARG A 94 -7.97 -19.21 14.37
N SER A 95 -7.26 -19.13 15.49
CA SER A 95 -7.89 -19.13 16.80
C SER A 95 -8.69 -17.84 17.02
N VAL A 96 -9.75 -17.90 17.83
CA VAL A 96 -10.55 -16.72 18.19
C VAL A 96 -9.67 -15.63 18.80
N ALA A 97 -8.69 -16.01 19.64
CA ALA A 97 -7.76 -15.07 20.25
C ALA A 97 -6.89 -14.33 19.22
N GLU A 98 -6.40 -15.03 18.18
CA GLU A 98 -5.68 -14.38 17.08
C GLU A 98 -6.58 -13.45 16.26
N ILE A 99 -7.83 -13.83 16.01
CA ILE A 99 -8.81 -12.99 15.30
C ILE A 99 -9.06 -11.69 16.07
N GLU A 100 -9.25 -11.78 17.39
CA GLU A 100 -9.42 -10.60 18.26
C GLU A 100 -8.17 -9.71 18.28
N ALA A 101 -6.98 -10.29 18.37
CA ALA A 101 -5.72 -9.54 18.33
C ALA A 101 -5.53 -8.83 16.99
N ASN A 102 -5.82 -9.52 15.87
CA ASN A 102 -5.74 -8.94 14.53
C ASN A 102 -6.74 -7.79 14.36
N LYS A 103 -7.98 -7.96 14.83
CA LYS A 103 -9.02 -6.92 14.79
C LYS A 103 -8.60 -5.67 15.55
N ALA A 104 -8.03 -5.81 16.74
CA ALA A 104 -7.52 -4.69 17.52
C ALA A 104 -6.40 -3.94 16.78
N SER A 105 -5.48 -4.68 16.15
CA SER A 105 -4.37 -4.11 15.38
C SER A 105 -4.83 -3.41 14.09
N ILE A 106 -5.83 -3.97 13.38
CA ILE A 106 -6.38 -3.39 12.15
C ILE A 106 -7.08 -2.05 12.42
N ARG A 107 -7.73 -1.89 13.58
CA ARG A 107 -8.47 -0.67 13.93
C ARG A 107 -7.63 0.60 13.78
N GLY A 108 -6.38 0.56 14.25
CA GLY A 108 -5.48 1.72 14.19
C GLY A 108 -5.16 2.20 12.77
N VAL A 109 -5.27 1.33 11.76
CA VAL A 109 -5.09 1.71 10.34
C VAL A 109 -6.22 2.62 9.88
N PHE A 110 -7.47 2.30 10.25
CA PHE A 110 -8.62 3.06 9.79
C PHE A 110 -8.72 4.42 10.45
N ASP A 111 -8.33 4.57 11.72
CA ASP A 111 -8.38 5.84 12.46
C ASP A 111 -7.53 6.94 11.81
N LYS A 112 -6.56 6.57 10.96
CA LYS A 112 -5.72 7.50 10.20
C LYS A 112 -6.41 8.08 8.97
N VAL A 113 -7.40 7.36 8.42
CA VAL A 113 -8.03 7.70 7.14
C VAL A 113 -9.49 8.09 7.32
N LEU A 114 -10.20 7.50 8.29
CA LEU A 114 -11.62 7.75 8.54
C LEU A 114 -11.83 8.46 9.87
N ARG A 115 -12.77 9.40 9.89
CA ARG A 115 -13.23 10.03 11.14
C ARG A 115 -14.33 9.20 11.76
N TYR A 116 -14.06 8.55 12.89
CA TYR A 116 -15.06 7.85 13.69
C TYR A 116 -15.75 8.79 14.69
N GLY A 117 -17.03 8.51 14.99
CA GLY A 117 -17.83 9.37 15.87
C GLY A 117 -19.32 9.06 15.83
N SER A 118 -20.12 9.96 16.37
CA SER A 118 -21.59 9.85 16.46
C SER A 118 -22.34 10.80 15.51
N GLY A 119 -21.61 11.58 14.70
CA GLY A 119 -22.18 12.45 13.69
C GLY A 119 -22.90 11.70 12.56
N PRO A 120 -23.69 12.41 11.74
CA PRO A 120 -24.48 11.80 10.67
C PRO A 120 -23.62 11.08 9.63
N ASN A 121 -22.44 11.60 9.30
CA ASN A 121 -21.48 11.01 8.36
C ASN A 121 -20.20 10.48 9.03
N ASP A 122 -20.15 10.43 10.35
CA ASP A 122 -19.02 9.82 11.04
C ASP A 122 -19.02 8.31 10.81
N ALA A 123 -17.82 7.77 10.62
CA ALA A 123 -17.60 6.36 10.38
C ALA A 123 -17.99 5.55 11.62
N VAL A 124 -18.43 4.32 11.38
CA VAL A 124 -18.66 3.33 12.44
C VAL A 124 -17.93 2.04 12.12
N MET A 125 -17.38 1.42 13.16
CA MET A 125 -16.74 0.10 13.06
C MET A 125 -17.62 -0.92 13.75
N LEU A 126 -18.07 -1.92 13.01
CA LEU A 126 -18.93 -3.00 13.49
C LEU A 126 -18.21 -4.33 13.31
N ASP A 127 -18.65 -5.37 14.02
CA ASP A 127 -18.11 -6.72 13.88
C ASP A 127 -19.23 -7.72 13.59
N ASN A 128 -19.11 -8.47 12.49
CA ASN A 128 -20.11 -9.47 12.13
C ASN A 128 -20.14 -10.68 13.08
N ALA A 129 -19.12 -10.87 13.91
CA ALA A 129 -19.18 -11.84 15.01
C ALA A 129 -20.37 -11.57 15.94
N GLU A 130 -20.82 -10.31 16.08
CA GLU A 130 -21.92 -9.92 16.96
C GLU A 130 -23.27 -10.58 16.63
N TRP A 131 -23.48 -10.96 15.37
CA TRP A 131 -24.68 -11.68 14.92
C TRP A 131 -24.37 -13.09 14.43
N LEU A 132 -23.29 -13.30 13.66
CA LEU A 132 -22.99 -14.61 13.07
C LEU A 132 -22.74 -15.69 14.13
N THR A 133 -22.08 -15.37 15.24
CA THR A 133 -21.79 -16.34 16.31
C THR A 133 -23.01 -16.71 17.16
N LYS A 134 -24.12 -15.98 17.00
CA LYS A 134 -25.37 -16.18 17.74
C LYS A 134 -26.44 -16.89 16.90
N LEU A 135 -26.15 -17.14 15.62
CA LEU A 135 -27.08 -17.82 14.73
C LEU A 135 -27.28 -19.28 15.14
N ASN A 136 -28.54 -19.68 15.34
CA ASN A 136 -28.88 -21.09 15.48
C ASN A 136 -28.81 -21.78 14.11
N TRP A 137 -28.21 -22.97 14.04
CA TRP A 137 -28.02 -23.68 12.77
C TRP A 137 -29.33 -23.96 12.03
N ILE A 138 -30.36 -24.47 12.72
CA ILE A 138 -31.62 -24.85 12.07
C ILE A 138 -32.40 -23.61 11.63
N GLU A 139 -32.41 -22.57 12.45
CA GLU A 139 -33.01 -21.28 12.09
C GLU A 139 -32.30 -20.64 10.91
N THR A 140 -30.96 -20.73 10.86
CA THR A 140 -30.16 -20.25 9.72
C THR A 140 -30.55 -20.96 8.44
N LEU A 141 -30.62 -22.29 8.44
CA LEU A 141 -31.05 -23.05 7.26
C LEU A 141 -32.47 -22.67 6.82
N ARG A 142 -33.38 -22.53 7.78
CA ARG A 142 -34.80 -22.26 7.53
C ARG A 142 -35.05 -20.84 7.07
N ASP A 143 -34.44 -19.85 7.69
CA ASP A 143 -34.80 -18.44 7.49
C ASP A 143 -33.84 -17.74 6.51
N ILE A 144 -32.61 -18.23 6.37
CA ILE A 144 -31.60 -17.69 5.46
C ILE A 144 -31.32 -18.68 4.33
N GLY A 145 -30.95 -19.91 4.66
CA GLY A 145 -30.54 -20.95 3.70
C GLY A 145 -31.58 -21.26 2.62
N ARG A 146 -32.87 -21.21 2.93
CA ARG A 146 -33.98 -21.40 1.97
C ARG A 146 -33.95 -20.44 0.77
N HIS A 147 -33.22 -19.33 0.88
CA HIS A 147 -33.12 -18.32 -0.18
C HIS A 147 -31.96 -18.59 -1.15
N PHE A 148 -31.08 -19.54 -0.83
CA PHE A 148 -29.93 -19.91 -1.63
C PHE A 148 -30.21 -21.17 -2.44
N SER A 149 -29.83 -21.14 -3.72
CA SER A 149 -29.83 -22.33 -4.58
C SER A 149 -28.40 -22.84 -4.71
N VAL A 150 -28.17 -24.09 -4.36
CA VAL A 150 -26.87 -24.75 -4.52
C VAL A 150 -26.41 -24.69 -5.98
N ASN A 151 -27.30 -24.98 -6.94
CA ASN A 151 -26.98 -24.88 -8.36
C ASN A 151 -26.46 -23.49 -8.75
N ARG A 152 -27.11 -22.42 -8.26
CA ARG A 152 -26.65 -21.04 -8.52
C ARG A 152 -25.31 -20.76 -7.85
N MET A 153 -25.11 -21.18 -6.61
CA MET A 153 -23.85 -20.97 -5.90
C MET A 153 -22.68 -21.64 -6.63
N LEU A 154 -22.88 -22.84 -7.18
CA LEU A 154 -21.88 -23.56 -7.97
C LEU A 154 -21.48 -22.85 -9.28
N THR A 155 -22.36 -22.00 -9.84
CA THR A 155 -22.06 -21.24 -11.07
C THR A 155 -21.25 -19.97 -10.84
N MET A 156 -21.09 -19.54 -9.59
CA MET A 156 -20.35 -18.32 -9.25
C MET A 156 -18.86 -18.54 -9.56
N ASP A 157 -18.21 -17.60 -10.24
CA ASP A 157 -16.82 -17.79 -10.71
C ASP A 157 -15.84 -18.14 -9.59
N SER A 158 -16.02 -17.57 -8.39
CA SER A 158 -15.20 -17.91 -7.20
C SER A 158 -15.28 -19.39 -6.79
N VAL A 159 -16.41 -20.04 -7.06
CA VAL A 159 -16.70 -21.43 -6.70
C VAL A 159 -16.40 -22.34 -7.89
N ARG A 160 -16.92 -21.99 -9.07
CA ARG A 160 -16.77 -22.72 -10.33
C ARG A 160 -15.30 -22.97 -10.68
N LEU A 161 -14.45 -21.94 -10.59
CA LEU A 161 -13.04 -22.05 -10.96
C LEU A 161 -12.25 -23.00 -10.06
N ARG A 162 -12.54 -23.06 -8.75
CA ARG A 162 -11.90 -24.04 -7.84
C ARG A 162 -12.32 -25.47 -8.19
N LEU A 163 -13.62 -25.67 -8.44
CA LEU A 163 -14.16 -26.98 -8.80
C LEU A 163 -13.61 -27.48 -10.16
N GLU A 164 -13.51 -26.59 -11.15
CA GLU A 164 -12.92 -26.91 -12.47
C GLU A 164 -11.43 -27.27 -12.37
N ARG A 165 -10.72 -26.74 -11.38
CA ARG A 165 -9.31 -27.05 -11.10
C ARG A 165 -9.13 -28.28 -10.20
N GLU A 166 -10.21 -29.00 -9.90
CA GLU A 166 -10.23 -30.13 -8.98
C GLU A 166 -9.68 -29.80 -7.58
N GLN A 167 -9.78 -28.52 -7.18
CA GLN A 167 -9.40 -28.08 -5.85
C GLN A 167 -10.56 -28.33 -4.88
N GLU A 168 -10.24 -28.93 -3.73
CA GLU A 168 -11.22 -29.16 -2.68
C GLU A 168 -11.84 -27.82 -2.23
N MET A 169 -13.16 -27.81 -2.08
CA MET A 169 -13.89 -26.73 -1.44
C MET A 169 -14.73 -27.30 -0.32
N SER A 170 -14.37 -26.91 0.88
CA SER A 170 -14.98 -27.43 2.09
C SER A 170 -16.39 -26.84 2.28
N PHE A 171 -17.21 -27.54 3.06
CA PHE A 171 -18.55 -27.06 3.42
C PHE A 171 -18.48 -25.71 4.15
N ILE A 172 -17.45 -25.49 4.98
CA ILE A 172 -17.27 -24.23 5.71
C ILE A 172 -17.03 -23.07 4.72
N GLU A 173 -16.09 -23.20 3.78
CA GLU A 173 -15.81 -22.17 2.76
C GLU A 173 -17.03 -21.90 1.87
N PHE A 174 -17.80 -22.95 1.52
CA PHE A 174 -19.01 -22.79 0.73
C PHE A 174 -20.09 -21.94 1.43
N ASN A 175 -20.14 -21.98 2.77
CA ASN A 175 -21.06 -21.17 3.57
C ASN A 175 -20.59 -19.71 3.74
N TYR A 176 -19.36 -19.35 3.36
CA TYR A 176 -18.86 -17.97 3.44
C TYR A 176 -19.78 -16.99 2.69
N MET A 177 -20.22 -17.38 1.48
CA MET A 177 -21.13 -16.56 0.67
C MET A 177 -22.45 -16.26 1.38
N VAL A 178 -22.94 -17.20 2.20
CA VAL A 178 -24.18 -17.06 2.98
C VAL A 178 -23.95 -16.09 4.13
N CYS A 179 -22.83 -16.22 4.85
CA CYS A 179 -22.44 -15.30 5.92
C CYS A 179 -22.33 -13.86 5.42
N GLN A 180 -21.56 -13.61 4.36
CA GLN A 180 -21.40 -12.25 3.81
C GLN A 180 -22.71 -11.68 3.25
N ALA A 181 -23.55 -12.50 2.63
CA ALA A 181 -24.86 -12.05 2.17
C ALA A 181 -25.76 -11.63 3.34
N TYR A 182 -25.74 -12.40 4.43
CA TYR A 182 -26.52 -12.11 5.63
C TYR A 182 -26.02 -10.85 6.37
N ASP A 183 -24.71 -10.57 6.35
CA ASP A 183 -24.15 -9.31 6.88
C ASP A 183 -24.84 -8.10 6.26
N PHE A 184 -25.10 -8.10 4.95
CA PHE A 184 -25.75 -6.97 4.29
C PHE A 184 -27.20 -6.78 4.79
N VAL A 185 -27.93 -7.88 5.02
CA VAL A 185 -29.28 -7.85 5.58
C VAL A 185 -29.29 -7.27 6.99
N GLU A 186 -28.37 -7.75 7.84
CA GLU A 186 -28.28 -7.28 9.23
C GLU A 186 -27.83 -5.83 9.31
N LEU A 187 -26.85 -5.41 8.53
CA LEU A 187 -26.44 -4.01 8.47
C LEU A 187 -27.56 -3.10 7.95
N SER A 188 -28.37 -3.57 7.00
CA SER A 188 -29.53 -2.82 6.53
C SER A 188 -30.55 -2.62 7.65
N ARG A 189 -30.85 -3.67 8.42
CA ARG A 189 -31.81 -3.63 9.53
C ARG A 189 -31.31 -2.80 10.71
N ARG A 190 -30.04 -2.95 11.09
CA ARG A 190 -29.45 -2.35 12.29
C ARG A 190 -29.16 -0.87 12.13
N VAL A 191 -28.58 -0.48 11.00
CA VAL A 191 -28.00 0.85 10.80
C VAL A 191 -28.40 1.47 9.47
N GLY A 192 -29.40 0.92 8.78
CA GLY A 192 -29.88 1.47 7.52
C GLY A 192 -28.86 1.41 6.40
N CYS A 193 -27.92 0.45 6.44
CA CYS A 193 -26.95 0.26 5.36
C CYS A 193 -27.67 -0.10 4.04
N ARG A 194 -27.28 0.55 2.95
CA ARG A 194 -27.88 0.37 1.62
C ARG A 194 -26.87 0.13 0.51
N LEU A 195 -25.57 0.27 0.77
CA LEU A 195 -24.53 0.01 -0.23
C LEU A 195 -23.45 -0.90 0.35
N GLN A 196 -23.06 -1.93 -0.40
CA GLN A 196 -21.83 -2.67 -0.14
C GLN A 196 -20.81 -2.36 -1.23
N MET A 197 -19.60 -2.03 -0.81
CA MET A 197 -18.46 -1.81 -1.68
C MET A 197 -17.41 -2.90 -1.50
N GLY A 198 -16.63 -3.17 -2.54
CA GLY A 198 -15.55 -4.16 -2.48
C GLY A 198 -14.71 -4.22 -3.75
N GLY A 199 -13.71 -5.10 -3.77
CA GLY A 199 -12.98 -5.43 -4.99
C GLY A 199 -13.87 -6.14 -6.02
N SER A 200 -13.47 -6.13 -7.29
CA SER A 200 -14.25 -6.79 -8.35
C SER A 200 -14.35 -8.31 -8.17
N ASP A 201 -13.41 -8.92 -7.46
CA ASP A 201 -13.45 -10.32 -7.03
C ASP A 201 -14.59 -10.64 -6.03
N GLN A 202 -15.16 -9.62 -5.37
CA GLN A 202 -16.25 -9.76 -4.40
C GLN A 202 -17.65 -9.60 -5.02
N TRP A 203 -17.74 -9.34 -6.33
CA TRP A 203 -19.01 -9.05 -6.99
C TRP A 203 -20.10 -10.09 -6.72
N GLY A 204 -19.77 -11.38 -6.84
CA GLY A 204 -20.71 -12.48 -6.62
C GLY A 204 -21.30 -12.49 -5.21
N ASN A 205 -20.46 -12.29 -4.20
CA ASN A 205 -20.89 -12.26 -2.80
C ASN A 205 -21.75 -11.03 -2.49
N ILE A 206 -21.35 -9.86 -3.02
CA ILE A 206 -22.09 -8.61 -2.84
C ILE A 206 -23.50 -8.72 -3.45
N VAL A 207 -23.60 -9.22 -4.69
CA VAL A 207 -24.89 -9.39 -5.38
C VAL A 207 -25.78 -10.42 -4.68
N ASN A 208 -25.20 -11.47 -4.10
CA ASN A 208 -25.96 -12.42 -3.28
C ASN A 208 -26.55 -11.73 -2.03
N GLY A 209 -25.82 -10.80 -1.40
CA GLY A 209 -26.37 -9.96 -0.33
C GLY A 209 -27.53 -9.08 -0.78
N VAL A 210 -27.44 -8.47 -1.97
CA VAL A 210 -28.54 -7.69 -2.57
C VAL A 210 -29.78 -8.56 -2.82
N ASP A 211 -29.62 -9.75 -3.41
CA ASP A 211 -30.76 -10.65 -3.66
C ASP A 211 -31.36 -11.21 -2.36
N LEU A 212 -30.51 -11.55 -1.38
CA LEU A 212 -30.98 -12.00 -0.06
C LEU A 212 -31.79 -10.90 0.63
N GLY A 213 -31.29 -9.65 0.65
CA GLY A 213 -32.01 -8.51 1.21
C GLY A 213 -33.39 -8.33 0.59
N ARG A 214 -33.49 -8.39 -0.75
CA ARG A 214 -34.77 -8.35 -1.46
C ARG A 214 -35.72 -9.46 -1.02
N ARG A 215 -35.24 -10.69 -0.84
CA ARG A 215 -36.05 -11.83 -0.39
C ARG A 215 -36.45 -11.74 1.08
N MET A 216 -35.63 -11.10 1.91
CA MET A 216 -35.84 -10.91 3.35
C MET A 216 -36.49 -9.56 3.70
N GLY A 217 -36.95 -8.81 2.69
CA GLY A 217 -37.76 -7.60 2.87
C GLY A 217 -37.00 -6.35 3.29
N THR A 218 -35.70 -6.26 3.03
CA THR A 218 -34.94 -5.01 3.25
C THR A 218 -35.31 -3.95 2.19
N PRO A 219 -35.02 -2.66 2.44
CA PRO A 219 -35.03 -1.64 1.38
C PRO A 219 -34.10 -2.02 0.21
N GLN A 220 -34.22 -1.33 -0.93
CA GLN A 220 -33.32 -1.53 -2.07
C GLN A 220 -31.85 -1.32 -1.64
N LEU A 221 -31.07 -2.38 -1.83
CA LEU A 221 -29.63 -2.46 -1.59
C LEU A 221 -28.85 -2.32 -2.90
N PHE A 222 -27.63 -1.80 -2.82
CA PHE A 222 -26.77 -1.50 -3.96
C PHE A 222 -25.41 -2.18 -3.82
N ALA A 223 -24.81 -2.51 -4.96
CA ALA A 223 -23.46 -3.03 -5.10
C ALA A 223 -22.61 -2.04 -5.89
N LEU A 224 -21.36 -1.82 -5.45
CA LEU A 224 -20.36 -1.07 -6.21
C LEU A 224 -18.99 -1.73 -6.03
N THR A 225 -18.29 -2.06 -7.11
CA THR A 225 -16.96 -2.64 -7.02
C THR A 225 -15.89 -1.76 -7.64
N THR A 226 -14.67 -1.90 -7.11
CA THR A 226 -13.44 -1.31 -7.67
C THR A 226 -12.66 -2.35 -8.45
N PRO A 227 -11.93 -1.95 -9.52
CA PRO A 227 -11.13 -2.90 -10.29
C PRO A 227 -10.07 -3.54 -9.40
N LEU A 228 -9.68 -4.78 -9.74
CA LEU A 228 -8.48 -5.39 -9.16
C LEU A 228 -7.27 -4.50 -9.42
N LEU A 229 -6.48 -4.29 -8.38
CA LEU A 229 -5.29 -3.45 -8.46
C LEU A 229 -4.15 -4.23 -9.11
N THR A 230 -3.85 -3.90 -10.37
CA THR A 230 -2.68 -4.41 -11.11
C THR A 230 -1.71 -3.28 -11.41
N THR A 231 -0.44 -3.60 -11.71
CA THR A 231 0.52 -2.71 -12.35
C THR A 231 0.28 -2.67 -13.87
N ALA A 232 0.93 -1.74 -14.57
CA ALA A 232 0.89 -1.67 -16.03
C ALA A 232 1.51 -2.93 -16.68
N SER A 233 2.52 -3.54 -16.04
CA SER A 233 3.05 -4.86 -16.40
C SER A 233 2.10 -6.04 -16.13
N GLY A 234 0.93 -5.81 -15.53
CA GLY A 234 -0.07 -6.85 -15.22
C GLY A 234 0.16 -7.60 -13.92
N ALA A 235 1.17 -7.25 -13.12
CA ALA A 235 1.40 -7.86 -11.82
C ALA A 235 0.34 -7.40 -10.81
N LYS A 236 -0.12 -8.31 -9.93
CA LYS A 236 -1.01 -7.94 -8.82
C LYS A 236 -0.27 -7.03 -7.84
N MET A 237 -0.86 -5.88 -7.52
CA MET A 237 -0.34 -4.99 -6.50
C MET A 237 -0.59 -5.57 -5.11
N GLY A 238 0.42 -5.53 -4.25
CA GLY A 238 0.33 -5.98 -2.86
C GLY A 238 1.21 -7.17 -2.49
N LYS A 239 2.07 -7.64 -3.39
CA LYS A 239 3.23 -8.45 -3.05
C LYS A 239 4.48 -7.86 -3.71
N THR A 240 5.45 -7.48 -2.91
CA THR A 240 6.84 -7.29 -3.36
C THR A 240 7.56 -8.63 -3.34
N ALA A 241 8.80 -8.69 -3.83
CA ALA A 241 9.66 -9.86 -3.64
C ALA A 241 9.83 -10.26 -2.15
N GLN A 242 9.61 -9.32 -1.23
CA GLN A 242 9.76 -9.49 0.22
C GLN A 242 8.44 -9.81 0.94
N GLY A 243 7.32 -9.90 0.21
CA GLY A 243 6.01 -10.21 0.80
C GLY A 243 4.99 -9.07 0.65
N ALA A 244 3.99 -9.04 1.52
CA ALA A 244 2.90 -8.08 1.41
C ALA A 244 3.33 -6.66 1.83
N VAL A 245 2.77 -5.66 1.14
CA VAL A 245 2.89 -4.25 1.55
C VAL A 245 1.84 -3.96 2.61
N TRP A 246 2.23 -4.04 3.88
CA TRP A 246 1.34 -3.82 5.02
C TRP A 246 1.09 -2.34 5.27
N LEU A 247 -0.04 -2.02 5.91
CA LEU A 247 -0.42 -0.65 6.26
C LEU A 247 -0.01 -0.24 7.69
N ASN A 248 0.22 -1.21 8.57
CA ASN A 248 0.78 -0.96 9.90
C ASN A 248 2.28 -0.72 9.82
N ALA A 249 2.74 0.36 10.48
CA ALA A 249 4.14 0.78 10.50
C ALA A 249 5.08 -0.28 11.09
N ASP A 250 4.60 -1.05 12.09
CA ASP A 250 5.37 -2.11 12.73
C ASP A 250 5.66 -3.30 11.78
N ALA A 251 4.82 -3.49 10.76
CA ALA A 251 4.94 -4.57 9.78
C ALA A 251 5.56 -4.11 8.45
N PHE A 252 5.43 -2.82 8.12
CA PHE A 252 6.03 -2.19 6.95
C PHE A 252 6.31 -0.74 7.27
N SER A 253 7.59 -0.38 7.40
CA SER A 253 7.98 0.93 7.94
C SER A 253 7.48 2.07 7.03
N PRO A 254 7.25 3.29 7.56
CA PRO A 254 6.88 4.44 6.73
C PRO A 254 7.88 4.73 5.61
N TYR A 255 9.17 4.46 5.84
CA TYR A 255 10.21 4.56 4.83
C TYR A 255 10.03 3.53 3.72
N ASP A 256 9.81 2.25 4.06
CA ASP A 256 9.57 1.20 3.07
C ASP A 256 8.26 1.45 2.30
N PHE A 257 7.23 1.96 2.97
CA PHE A 257 5.97 2.37 2.35
C PHE A 257 6.17 3.50 1.34
N TRP A 258 6.94 4.52 1.71
CA TRP A 258 7.33 5.59 0.80
C TRP A 258 8.15 5.05 -0.39
N GLN A 259 9.13 4.19 -0.13
CA GLN A 259 9.96 3.58 -1.17
C GLN A 259 9.12 2.71 -2.14
N TYR A 260 8.15 1.98 -1.63
CA TYR A 260 7.22 1.20 -2.46
C TYR A 260 6.53 2.08 -3.50
N TRP A 261 5.97 3.22 -3.08
CA TRP A 261 5.35 4.17 -3.99
C TRP A 261 6.35 4.88 -4.91
N ARG A 262 7.55 5.18 -4.42
CA ARG A 262 8.61 5.81 -5.20
C ARG A 262 9.07 4.94 -6.37
N ASN A 263 8.96 3.62 -6.21
CA ASN A 263 9.45 2.62 -7.15
C ASN A 263 8.38 2.03 -8.07
N VAL A 264 7.16 2.58 -8.08
CA VAL A 264 6.12 2.16 -9.03
C VAL A 264 6.52 2.46 -10.48
N GLU A 265 5.91 1.76 -11.42
CA GLU A 265 6.13 1.98 -12.85
C GLU A 265 5.65 3.38 -13.27
N ASP A 266 6.38 4.02 -14.19
CA ASP A 266 6.06 5.34 -14.74
C ASP A 266 4.62 5.42 -15.26
N ALA A 267 4.18 4.35 -15.94
CA ALA A 267 2.85 4.22 -16.50
C ALA A 267 1.74 4.21 -15.44
N ASP A 268 2.06 3.86 -14.19
CA ASP A 268 1.08 3.74 -13.11
C ASP A 268 0.98 4.99 -12.24
N VAL A 269 1.97 5.88 -12.26
CA VAL A 269 2.06 7.05 -11.36
C VAL A 269 0.79 7.89 -11.40
N GLY A 270 0.33 8.27 -12.60
CA GLY A 270 -0.87 9.07 -12.76
C GLY A 270 -2.14 8.39 -12.23
N ARG A 271 -2.25 7.06 -12.39
CA ARG A 271 -3.38 6.29 -11.87
C ARG A 271 -3.31 6.15 -10.35
N PHE A 272 -2.14 5.89 -9.79
CA PHE A 272 -1.96 5.77 -8.34
C PHE A 272 -2.12 7.09 -7.62
N LEU A 273 -1.74 8.22 -8.23
CA LEU A 273 -2.06 9.56 -7.71
C LEU A 273 -3.58 9.74 -7.55
N LYS A 274 -4.39 9.26 -8.50
CA LYS A 274 -5.86 9.32 -8.40
C LYS A 274 -6.42 8.45 -7.29
N LEU A 275 -5.88 7.24 -7.12
CA LEU A 275 -6.45 6.22 -6.24
C LEU A 275 -5.98 6.34 -4.78
N PHE A 276 -4.75 6.80 -4.53
CA PHE A 276 -4.12 6.71 -3.21
C PHE A 276 -3.72 8.06 -2.61
N THR A 277 -4.16 9.16 -3.21
CA THR A 277 -3.96 10.52 -2.67
C THR A 277 -5.26 11.30 -2.66
N ILE A 278 -5.25 12.40 -1.90
CA ILE A 278 -6.35 13.37 -1.85
C ILE A 278 -6.06 14.64 -2.67
N LEU A 279 -5.05 14.60 -3.53
CA LEU A 279 -4.67 15.74 -4.37
C LEU A 279 -5.82 16.15 -5.32
N PRO A 280 -5.96 17.45 -5.63
CA PRO A 280 -6.89 17.90 -6.64
C PRO A 280 -6.61 17.27 -8.01
N MET A 281 -7.67 16.94 -8.76
CA MET A 281 -7.53 16.30 -10.08
C MET A 281 -6.77 17.16 -11.09
N SER A 282 -6.83 18.50 -10.97
CA SER A 282 -6.04 19.42 -11.76
C SER A 282 -4.54 19.30 -11.48
N GLU A 283 -4.14 19.05 -10.23
CA GLU A 283 -2.74 18.83 -9.86
C GLU A 283 -2.26 17.46 -10.32
N ILE A 284 -3.09 16.43 -10.14
CA ILE A 284 -2.82 15.09 -10.67
C ILE A 284 -2.64 15.14 -12.19
N ALA A 285 -3.44 15.91 -12.91
CA ALA A 285 -3.30 16.05 -14.37
C ALA A 285 -1.95 16.66 -14.78
N LYS A 286 -1.44 17.65 -14.04
CA LYS A 286 -0.10 18.22 -14.29
C LYS A 286 1.00 17.20 -14.03
N LEU A 287 0.96 16.53 -12.87
CA LEU A 287 1.95 15.53 -12.49
C LEU A 287 1.97 14.33 -13.45
N ALA A 288 0.79 13.86 -13.86
CA ALA A 288 0.64 12.77 -14.81
C ALA A 288 1.09 13.13 -16.25
N ALA A 289 1.26 14.41 -16.56
CA ALA A 289 1.80 14.87 -17.84
C ALA A 289 3.33 14.89 -17.88
N LEU A 290 4.02 14.83 -16.74
CA LEU A 290 5.48 14.79 -16.67
C LEU A 290 6.03 13.52 -17.34
N ARG A 291 7.18 13.65 -18.00
CA ARG A 291 7.85 12.59 -18.76
C ARG A 291 9.35 12.57 -18.47
N ASP A 292 10.02 11.53 -18.95
CA ASP A 292 11.48 11.38 -18.87
C ASP A 292 12.00 11.61 -17.45
N ALA A 293 12.99 12.48 -17.26
CA ALA A 293 13.55 12.77 -15.94
C ALA A 293 12.54 13.46 -15.00
N GLU A 294 11.58 14.23 -15.53
CA GLU A 294 10.63 15.02 -14.73
C GLU A 294 9.60 14.14 -14.01
N ILE A 295 9.34 12.93 -14.49
CA ILE A 295 8.41 11.99 -13.83
C ILE A 295 8.84 11.62 -12.41
N ASN A 296 10.14 11.77 -12.10
CA ASN A 296 10.64 11.57 -10.75
C ASN A 296 9.98 12.51 -9.73
N GLU A 297 9.58 13.71 -10.13
CA GLU A 297 8.83 14.62 -9.25
C GLU A 297 7.43 14.07 -8.97
N ALA A 298 6.73 13.58 -9.99
CA ALA A 298 5.43 12.93 -9.80
C ALA A 298 5.50 11.70 -8.89
N LYS A 299 6.59 10.91 -8.99
CA LYS A 299 6.84 9.75 -8.12
C LYS A 299 7.11 10.15 -6.67
N LYS A 300 7.89 11.21 -6.44
CA LYS A 300 8.13 11.76 -5.09
C LYS A 300 6.83 12.27 -4.47
N VAL A 301 6.01 12.99 -5.24
CA VAL A 301 4.71 13.49 -4.78
C VAL A 301 3.78 12.33 -4.44
N LEU A 302 3.67 11.32 -5.31
CA LEU A 302 2.87 10.12 -5.04
C LEU A 302 3.31 9.46 -3.73
N ALA A 303 4.61 9.20 -3.59
CA ALA A 303 5.15 8.55 -2.39
C ALA A 303 4.90 9.37 -1.12
N THR A 304 5.12 10.67 -1.18
CA THR A 304 4.97 11.55 -0.03
C THR A 304 3.50 11.69 0.37
N GLU A 305 2.59 11.92 -0.58
CA GLU A 305 1.17 12.10 -0.28
C GLU A 305 0.48 10.79 0.16
N ALA A 306 0.83 9.66 -0.46
CA ALA A 306 0.28 8.37 -0.05
C ALA A 306 0.78 7.97 1.35
N THR A 307 2.07 8.19 1.65
CA THR A 307 2.64 7.97 2.99
C THR A 307 2.06 8.94 4.00
N ALA A 308 1.89 10.22 3.65
CA ALA A 308 1.36 11.24 4.57
C ALA A 308 -0.07 10.93 5.01
N LEU A 309 -0.90 10.40 4.10
CA LEU A 309 -2.27 10.03 4.40
C LEU A 309 -2.38 8.87 5.39
N LEU A 310 -1.44 7.92 5.35
CA LEU A 310 -1.47 6.71 6.19
C LEU A 310 -0.59 6.79 7.43
N HIS A 311 0.57 7.44 7.36
CA HIS A 311 1.57 7.48 8.43
C HIS A 311 1.76 8.89 9.01
N GLY A 312 1.06 9.89 8.48
CA GLY A 312 1.18 11.28 8.89
C GLY A 312 2.24 12.03 8.08
N ARG A 313 2.06 13.35 7.97
CA ARG A 313 2.93 14.23 7.18
C ARG A 313 4.39 14.15 7.64
N ASP A 314 4.64 14.21 8.94
CA ASP A 314 6.01 14.23 9.48
C ASP A 314 6.80 12.97 9.11
N GLU A 315 6.18 11.79 9.18
CA GLU A 315 6.83 10.53 8.81
C GLU A 315 7.07 10.43 7.30
N ALA A 316 6.16 10.99 6.48
CA ALA A 316 6.35 11.05 5.03
C ALA A 316 7.52 11.95 4.64
N GLU A 317 7.65 13.12 5.25
CA GLU A 317 8.78 14.04 4.98
C GLU A 317 10.11 13.42 5.46
N LYS A 318 10.14 12.78 6.64
CA LYS A 318 11.32 12.03 7.12
C LYS A 318 11.72 10.92 6.15
N ALA A 319 10.75 10.19 5.61
CA ALA A 319 11.01 9.14 4.62
C ALA A 319 11.57 9.72 3.32
N ALA A 320 11.01 10.83 2.83
CA ALA A 320 11.48 11.53 1.64
C ALA A 320 12.90 12.08 1.80
N ASP A 321 13.21 12.68 2.96
CA ASP A 321 14.54 13.19 3.28
C ASP A 321 15.58 12.09 3.42
N THR A 322 15.22 10.98 4.06
CA THR A 322 16.07 9.78 4.12
C THR A 322 16.38 9.29 2.72
N ALA A 323 15.37 9.14 1.87
CA ALA A 323 15.54 8.68 0.49
C ALA A 323 16.45 9.60 -0.34
N ARG A 324 16.29 10.93 -0.20
CA ARG A 324 17.16 11.92 -0.85
C ARG A 324 18.61 11.74 -0.40
N THR A 325 18.83 11.67 0.91
CA THR A 325 20.17 11.57 1.50
C THR A 325 20.86 10.27 1.08
N THR A 326 20.16 9.13 1.14
CA THR A 326 20.70 7.84 0.69
C THR A 326 21.02 7.83 -0.80
N PHE A 327 20.20 8.46 -1.65
CA PHE A 327 20.49 8.58 -3.08
C PHE A 327 21.69 9.48 -3.36
N GLU A 328 21.80 10.62 -2.67
CA GLU A 328 22.96 11.52 -2.80
C GLU A 328 24.24 10.82 -2.34
N GLN A 329 24.22 10.11 -1.20
CA GLN A 329 25.34 9.34 -0.69
C GLN A 329 25.69 8.14 -1.59
N GLY A 330 24.69 7.40 -2.07
CA GLY A 330 24.86 6.26 -2.98
C GLY A 330 25.35 6.67 -4.37
N SER A 331 24.89 7.80 -4.91
CA SER A 331 25.40 8.36 -6.15
C SER A 331 26.86 8.78 -6.01
N ILE A 332 27.26 9.31 -4.86
CA ILE A 332 28.68 9.59 -4.56
C ILE A 332 29.49 8.28 -4.48
N ALA A 333 28.91 7.18 -3.97
CA ALA A 333 29.61 5.90 -3.84
C ALA A 333 29.71 5.10 -5.16
N GLU A 334 28.66 5.08 -5.99
CA GLU A 334 28.59 4.29 -7.23
C GLU A 334 29.16 5.00 -8.47
N SER A 335 29.13 6.33 -8.52
CA SER A 335 29.59 7.07 -9.71
C SER A 335 31.10 7.36 -9.72
N LEU A 336 31.77 7.17 -8.58
CA LEU A 336 33.18 7.49 -8.46
C LEU A 336 34.05 6.28 -8.80
N PRO A 337 35.09 6.44 -9.64
CA PRO A 337 36.07 5.40 -9.88
C PRO A 337 36.56 4.81 -8.55
N THR A 338 36.46 3.51 -8.39
CA THR A 338 36.84 2.80 -7.16
C THR A 338 38.06 1.94 -7.43
N VAL A 339 39.02 1.94 -6.51
CA VAL A 339 40.23 1.13 -6.55
C VAL A 339 40.27 0.27 -5.30
N ASP A 340 40.32 -1.04 -5.51
CA ASP A 340 40.49 -2.00 -4.43
C ASP A 340 41.94 -2.00 -3.93
N ILE A 341 42.11 -1.94 -2.62
CA ILE A 341 43.38 -2.05 -1.89
C ILE A 341 43.30 -3.23 -0.94
N LYS A 342 44.42 -3.90 -0.67
CA LYS A 342 44.39 -5.04 0.24
C LYS A 342 44.20 -4.58 1.69
N HIS A 343 43.42 -5.34 2.47
CA HIS A 343 43.19 -5.02 3.88
C HIS A 343 44.49 -4.91 4.69
N ASP A 344 45.44 -5.83 4.46
CA ASP A 344 46.75 -5.86 5.13
C ASP A 344 47.66 -4.68 4.73
N GLU A 345 47.42 -4.07 3.58
CA GLU A 345 48.11 -2.87 3.13
C GLU A 345 47.60 -1.63 3.89
N LEU A 346 46.28 -1.52 4.08
CA LEU A 346 45.70 -0.42 4.83
C LEU A 346 46.04 -0.48 6.32
N GLU A 347 46.06 -1.68 6.92
CA GLU A 347 46.47 -1.88 8.32
C GLU A 347 47.92 -1.47 8.58
N ARG A 348 48.82 -1.72 7.62
CA ARG A 348 50.23 -1.28 7.69
C ARG A 348 50.39 0.23 7.50
N GLY A 349 49.35 0.89 6.99
CA GLY A 349 49.33 2.32 6.72
C GLY A 349 49.81 2.65 5.30
N ILE A 350 49.00 3.39 4.55
CA ILE A 350 49.32 3.85 3.20
C ILE A 350 49.70 5.33 3.26
N GLY A 351 50.91 5.68 2.83
CA GLY A 351 51.32 7.08 2.73
C GLY A 351 50.41 7.86 1.77
N VAL A 352 49.95 9.05 2.18
CA VAL A 352 48.99 9.85 1.41
C VAL A 352 49.47 10.14 -0.01
N LEU A 353 50.77 10.37 -0.21
CA LEU A 353 51.34 10.60 -1.55
C LEU A 353 51.10 9.40 -2.48
N VAL A 354 51.39 8.19 -1.99
CA VAL A 354 51.22 6.92 -2.71
C VAL A 354 49.74 6.65 -2.96
N ALA A 355 48.88 6.97 -2.00
CA ALA A 355 47.43 6.85 -2.14
C ALA A 355 46.91 7.68 -3.33
N PHE A 356 47.39 8.92 -3.50
CA PHE A 356 47.00 9.79 -4.60
C PHE A 356 47.67 9.47 -5.94
N SER A 357 48.96 9.10 -5.95
CA SER A 357 49.70 8.89 -7.21
C SER A 357 49.61 7.48 -7.76
N GLU A 358 49.74 6.46 -6.90
CA GLU A 358 49.90 5.07 -7.34
C GLU A 358 48.60 4.28 -7.26
N ARG A 359 47.82 4.49 -6.19
CA ARG A 359 46.53 3.82 -5.99
C ARG A 359 45.43 4.51 -6.78
N ALA A 360 45.09 5.74 -6.41
CA ALA A 360 44.01 6.47 -7.07
C ALA A 360 44.39 7.09 -8.43
N ARG A 361 45.69 7.20 -8.75
CA ARG A 361 46.20 7.80 -9.99
C ARG A 361 45.58 9.17 -10.30
N LEU A 362 45.29 9.95 -9.26
CA LEU A 362 44.76 11.31 -9.38
C LEU A 362 45.85 12.29 -9.83
N VAL A 363 47.11 11.99 -9.52
CA VAL A 363 48.32 12.75 -9.89
C VAL A 363 49.37 11.81 -10.49
N ALA A 364 50.28 12.32 -11.31
CA ALA A 364 51.23 11.50 -12.06
C ALA A 364 52.43 11.00 -11.23
N SER A 365 52.71 11.59 -10.07
CA SER A 365 53.82 11.19 -9.20
C SER A 365 53.66 11.68 -7.76
N ASN A 366 54.43 11.07 -6.84
CA ASN A 366 54.56 11.55 -5.46
C ASN A 366 55.06 13.01 -5.38
N GLY A 367 55.91 13.44 -6.33
CA GLY A 367 56.37 14.83 -6.42
C GLY A 367 55.26 15.81 -6.82
N GLU A 368 54.31 15.38 -7.65
CA GLU A 368 53.11 16.16 -7.98
C GLU A 368 52.11 16.17 -6.82
N ALA A 369 51.88 15.04 -6.15
CA ALA A 369 51.06 14.97 -4.94
C ALA A 369 51.52 15.99 -3.89
N ARG A 370 52.83 16.06 -3.64
CA ARG A 370 53.45 17.01 -2.71
C ARG A 370 53.17 18.48 -3.09
N ARG A 371 53.27 18.82 -4.37
CA ARG A 371 52.97 20.18 -4.86
C ARG A 371 51.49 20.52 -4.68
N GLN A 372 50.59 19.58 -4.96
CA GLN A 372 49.14 19.77 -4.79
C GLN A 372 48.75 19.90 -3.31
N ILE A 373 49.38 19.16 -2.39
CA ILE A 373 49.19 19.31 -0.93
C ILE A 373 49.57 20.72 -0.48
N LYS A 374 50.75 21.21 -0.87
CA LYS A 374 51.21 22.58 -0.55
C LYS A 374 50.29 23.66 -1.13
N GLY A 375 49.63 23.36 -2.24
CA GLY A 375 48.62 24.23 -2.86
C GLY A 375 47.19 24.04 -2.34
N GLY A 376 46.95 23.15 -1.36
CA GLY A 376 45.61 22.85 -0.82
C GLY A 376 44.68 22.10 -1.79
N GLY A 377 45.24 21.48 -2.84
CA GLY A 377 44.50 20.86 -3.94
C GLY A 377 44.02 19.43 -3.68
N LEU A 378 44.52 18.75 -2.64
CA LEU A 378 44.17 17.36 -2.30
C LEU A 378 43.33 17.27 -1.01
N ARG A 379 42.34 16.37 -1.02
CA ARG A 379 41.48 16.09 0.14
C ARG A 379 41.27 14.61 0.37
N VAL A 380 41.28 14.20 1.64
CA VAL A 380 40.90 12.85 2.11
C VAL A 380 39.60 13.01 2.88
N ASN A 381 38.55 12.27 2.50
CA ASN A 381 37.21 12.37 3.09
C ASN A 381 36.72 13.82 3.21
N ASP A 382 36.89 14.58 2.13
CA ASP A 382 36.54 16.00 2.01
C ASP A 382 37.31 16.98 2.93
N VAL A 383 38.28 16.49 3.71
CA VAL A 383 39.21 17.29 4.53
C VAL A 383 40.52 17.54 3.77
N ALA A 384 41.00 18.79 3.79
CA ALA A 384 42.25 19.15 3.13
C ALA A 384 43.46 18.45 3.76
N VAL A 385 44.31 17.87 2.92
CA VAL A 385 45.56 17.25 3.38
C VAL A 385 46.57 18.36 3.68
N ALA A 386 46.97 18.49 4.95
CA ALA A 386 47.93 19.50 5.39
C ALA A 386 49.37 18.95 5.54
N ASP A 387 49.51 17.65 5.82
CA ASP A 387 50.79 16.98 6.01
C ASP A 387 51.06 15.97 4.89
N GLU A 388 52.18 16.16 4.18
CA GLU A 388 52.65 15.23 3.14
C GLU A 388 53.11 13.87 3.71
N LYS A 389 53.27 13.76 5.03
CA LYS A 389 53.59 12.52 5.75
C LYS A 389 52.36 11.82 6.33
N MET A 390 51.15 12.31 6.07
CA MET A 390 49.92 11.66 6.52
C MET A 390 49.88 10.19 6.05
N ILE A 391 49.48 9.31 6.97
CA ILE A 391 49.32 7.87 6.72
C ILE A 391 47.83 7.56 6.82
N LEU A 392 47.28 6.95 5.77
CA LEU A 392 45.91 6.44 5.74
C LEU A 392 45.90 5.07 6.41
N THR A 393 45.03 4.92 7.40
CA THR A 393 44.83 3.72 8.23
C THR A 393 43.33 3.36 8.23
N PRO A 394 42.93 2.22 8.83
CA PRO A 394 41.51 1.88 8.96
C PRO A 394 40.66 2.96 9.64
N ASP A 395 41.25 3.80 10.51
CA ASP A 395 40.55 4.92 11.17
C ASP A 395 40.06 6.00 10.18
N HIS A 396 40.58 5.99 8.95
CA HIS A 396 40.19 6.89 7.88
C HIS A 396 39.08 6.32 6.99
N LEU A 397 38.56 5.12 7.29
CA LEU A 397 37.39 4.57 6.60
C LEU A 397 36.15 5.37 6.97
N THR A 398 35.37 5.74 5.96
CA THR A 398 34.03 6.28 6.17
C THR A 398 33.08 5.16 6.63
N PRO A 399 31.85 5.47 7.11
CA PRO A 399 30.86 4.46 7.48
C PRO A 399 30.56 3.44 6.37
N GLU A 400 30.80 3.80 5.11
CA GLU A 400 30.62 2.97 3.92
C GLU A 400 31.84 2.06 3.63
N GLY A 401 32.86 2.04 4.51
CA GLY A 401 34.03 1.17 4.39
C GLY A 401 35.00 1.58 3.28
N VAL A 402 35.04 2.87 2.91
CA VAL A 402 35.93 3.39 1.85
C VAL A 402 36.70 4.63 2.32
N ILE A 403 37.74 5.01 1.60
CA ILE A 403 38.44 6.30 1.76
C ILE A 403 38.28 7.11 0.48
N LYS A 404 37.69 8.30 0.56
CA LYS A 404 37.48 9.20 -0.58
C LYS A 404 38.69 10.09 -0.81
N LEU A 405 39.34 9.96 -1.96
CA LEU A 405 40.44 10.81 -2.40
C LEU A 405 39.95 11.80 -3.45
N SER A 406 40.25 13.08 -3.25
CA SER A 406 39.81 14.15 -4.15
C SER A 406 40.96 15.06 -4.57
N MET A 407 41.03 15.39 -5.86
CA MET A 407 41.87 16.46 -6.39
C MET A 407 40.99 17.57 -6.98
N GLY A 408 40.99 18.73 -6.33
CA GLY A 408 40.10 19.83 -6.67
C GLY A 408 38.61 19.45 -6.51
N LYS A 409 37.74 20.11 -7.27
CA LYS A 409 36.27 19.98 -7.15
C LYS A 409 35.62 18.89 -8.01
N LYS A 410 36.37 18.25 -8.93
CA LYS A 410 35.77 17.40 -9.98
C LYS A 410 36.41 16.01 -10.12
N ARG A 411 37.60 15.78 -9.57
CA ARG A 411 38.32 14.50 -9.72
C ARG A 411 38.33 13.78 -8.38
N HIS A 412 37.58 12.69 -8.30
CA HIS A 412 37.45 11.89 -7.08
C HIS A 412 37.65 10.41 -7.40
N VAL A 413 38.23 9.67 -6.46
CA VAL A 413 38.45 8.23 -6.52
C VAL A 413 38.23 7.66 -5.13
N LEU A 414 37.61 6.50 -5.03
CA LEU A 414 37.40 5.77 -3.77
C LEU A 414 38.48 4.68 -3.62
N LEU A 415 39.08 4.58 -2.44
CA LEU A 415 39.88 3.40 -2.06
C LEU A 415 39.01 2.47 -1.21
N ARG A 416 38.93 1.20 -1.59
CA ARG A 416 38.14 0.18 -0.87
C ARG A 416 39.05 -0.95 -0.37
N PRO A 417 39.11 -1.25 0.93
CA PRO A 417 39.75 -2.47 1.41
C PRO A 417 38.98 -3.69 0.90
N ALA A 418 39.68 -4.58 0.18
CA ALA A 418 39.14 -5.81 -0.41
C ALA A 418 39.95 -7.05 0.01
#